data_AF-A0A2V4AKY5-F1
#
_entry.id   AF-A0A2V4AKY5-F1
#
_cell.length_a   1.000
_cell.length_b   1.000
_cell.length_c   1.000
_cell.angle_alpha   90.00
_cell.angle_beta   90.00
_cell.angle_gamma   90.00
#
_symmetry.space_group_name_H-M   'P 1'
#
loop_
_entity.id
_entity.type
_entity.pdbx_description
1 polymer ?
#
loop_
_entity_poly.entity_id
_entity_poly.type
_entity_poly.pdbx_seq_one_letter_code
_entity_poly.pdbx_strand_id
1 'polypeptide(L)'
;MPIYAGQIIRAADLVPTEWQPVAFQNGWRNYGNGWSDVQFRYLPLTDQVEIKGTMISGTEADNTVVFTLPEGYRPSSNCSFPIGHVSTPTDSVAQVRFYSDGTVRIYGLAAINIAAMVLEGIQFYRG
;
A
#
# COMPACT_ATOMS: atom_id res chain seq x y z
N MET A 1 18.29 7.51 -5.38
CA MET A 1 19.63 8.12 -5.67
C MET A 1 20.73 7.20 -5.14
N PRO A 2 21.65 6.69 -5.97
CA PRO A 2 22.70 5.80 -5.50
C PRO A 2 23.69 6.55 -4.59
N ILE A 3 24.09 5.89 -3.50
CA ILE A 3 25.14 6.38 -2.60
C ILE A 3 26.48 5.83 -3.09
N TYR A 4 27.42 6.72 -3.39
CA TYR A 4 28.78 6.37 -3.81
C TYR A 4 29.76 6.43 -2.63
N ALA A 5 30.81 5.61 -2.69
CA ALA A 5 31.88 5.63 -1.71
C ALA A 5 32.54 7.03 -1.65
N GLY A 6 32.79 7.51 -0.43
CA GLY A 6 33.44 8.82 -0.19
C GLY A 6 32.49 10.03 -0.18
N GLN A 7 31.18 9.84 -0.37
CA GLN A 7 30.21 10.92 -0.21
C GLN A 7 29.88 11.16 1.27
N ILE A 8 29.69 12.43 1.63
CA ILE A 8 29.07 12.80 2.91
C ILE A 8 27.58 12.49 2.79
N ILE A 9 27.09 11.56 3.60
CA ILE A 9 25.67 11.17 3.65
C ILE A 9 25.00 11.94 4.78
N ARG A 10 23.82 12.52 4.53
CA ARG A 10 23.01 13.12 5.60
C ARG A 10 22.12 12.03 6.21
N ALA A 11 21.76 12.19 7.48
CA ALA A 11 20.80 11.27 8.11
C ALA A 11 19.49 11.17 7.30
N ALA A 12 19.03 12.26 6.71
CA ALA A 12 17.84 12.29 5.86
C ALA A 12 17.92 11.38 4.61
N ASP A 13 19.14 11.05 4.14
CA ASP A 13 19.34 10.18 2.98
C ASP A 13 19.28 8.68 3.34
N LEU A 14 19.20 8.36 4.64
CA LEU A 14 19.21 7.00 5.16
C LEU A 14 17.99 6.68 6.02
N VAL A 15 17.37 7.70 6.61
CA VAL A 15 16.29 7.53 7.57
C VAL A 15 14.94 7.48 6.84
N PRO A 16 14.13 6.42 7.05
CA PRO A 16 12.76 6.37 6.55
C PRO A 16 11.95 7.61 6.94
N THR A 17 11.07 8.08 6.06
CA THR A 17 10.16 9.15 6.42
C THR A 17 9.17 8.67 7.50
N GLU A 18 8.57 9.63 8.21
CA GLU A 18 7.45 9.33 9.10
C GLU A 18 6.31 8.64 8.34
N TRP A 19 5.57 7.81 9.06
CA TRP A 19 4.37 7.15 8.54
C TRP A 19 3.28 8.19 8.28
N GLN A 20 2.74 8.18 7.07
CA GLN A 20 1.64 9.06 6.66
C GLN A 20 0.37 8.25 6.46
N PRO A 21 -0.79 8.72 6.95
CA PRO A 21 -2.07 8.06 6.72
C PRO A 21 -2.49 8.19 5.26
N VAL A 22 -3.20 7.20 4.74
CA VAL A 22 -3.85 7.31 3.42
C VAL A 22 -5.17 8.07 3.53
N ALA A 23 -5.52 8.81 2.47
CA ALA A 23 -6.86 9.33 2.28
C ALA A 23 -7.71 8.28 1.55
N PHE A 24 -8.49 7.51 2.30
CA PHE A 24 -9.38 6.50 1.73
C PHE A 24 -10.46 7.10 0.82
N GLN A 25 -10.86 6.30 -0.15
CA GLN A 25 -11.92 6.59 -1.13
C GLN A 25 -12.91 5.43 -1.15
N ASN A 26 -14.06 5.60 -1.80
CA ASN A 26 -15.05 4.52 -2.04
C ASN A 26 -15.43 3.71 -0.77
N GLY A 27 -15.56 4.40 0.37
CA GLY A 27 -16.02 3.82 1.64
C GLY A 27 -14.97 3.03 2.43
N TRP A 28 -13.76 2.82 1.89
CA TRP A 28 -12.68 2.15 2.60
C TRP A 28 -12.29 2.90 3.88
N ARG A 29 -11.84 2.15 4.89
CA ARG A 29 -11.32 2.69 6.15
C ARG A 29 -10.38 1.69 6.82
N ASN A 30 -9.65 2.16 7.83
CA ASN A 30 -8.88 1.28 8.70
C ASN A 30 -9.80 0.27 9.40
N TYR A 31 -9.32 -0.95 9.58
CA TYR A 31 -10.06 -1.99 10.28
C TYR A 31 -10.17 -1.72 11.79
N GLY A 32 -9.12 -1.16 12.41
CA GLY A 32 -9.05 -0.95 13.85
C GLY A 32 -8.84 -2.26 14.63
N ASN A 33 -9.36 -2.33 15.85
CA ASN A 33 -9.31 -3.53 16.71
C ASN A 33 -7.89 -4.06 16.99
N GLY A 34 -6.92 -3.16 17.18
CA GLY A 34 -5.52 -3.51 17.43
C GLY A 34 -4.72 -3.89 16.18
N TRP A 35 -5.33 -3.87 15.00
CA TRP A 35 -4.63 -3.94 13.73
C TRP A 35 -4.06 -2.58 13.36
N SER A 36 -2.97 -2.60 12.60
CA SER A 36 -2.31 -1.42 12.06
C SER A 36 -3.20 -0.65 11.10
N ASP A 37 -3.15 0.68 11.19
CA ASP A 37 -3.78 1.58 10.23
C ASP A 37 -3.02 1.59 8.90
N VAL A 38 -3.76 1.80 7.80
CA VAL A 38 -3.14 1.90 6.48
C VAL A 38 -2.35 3.17 6.35
N GLN A 39 -1.05 3.00 6.16
CA GLN A 39 -0.08 4.08 6.11
C GLN A 39 0.99 3.78 5.06
N PHE A 40 1.65 4.83 4.60
CA PHE A 40 2.78 4.74 3.69
C PHE A 40 3.96 5.56 4.20
N ARG A 41 5.16 5.18 3.79
CA ARG A 41 6.38 5.98 3.97
C ARG A 41 7.38 5.72 2.86
N TYR A 42 8.35 6.61 2.73
CA TYR A 42 9.47 6.46 1.80
C TYR A 42 10.70 5.92 2.54
N LEU A 43 11.40 5.00 1.89
CA LEU A 43 12.66 4.39 2.31
C LEU A 43 13.80 4.93 1.43
N PRO A 44 14.53 5.99 1.84
CA PRO A 44 15.52 6.64 1.00
C PRO A 44 16.67 5.74 0.55
N LEU A 45 17.07 4.81 1.41
CA LEU A 45 18.21 3.92 1.16
C LEU A 45 17.96 2.93 0.02
N THR A 46 16.72 2.44 -0.11
CA THR A 46 16.34 1.46 -1.15
C THR A 46 15.56 2.09 -2.31
N ASP A 47 15.24 3.39 -2.22
CA ASP A 47 14.41 4.13 -3.18
C ASP A 47 13.01 3.50 -3.34
N GLN A 48 12.45 3.02 -2.24
CA GLN A 48 11.17 2.31 -2.21
C GLN A 48 10.14 3.04 -1.36
N VAL A 49 8.87 2.82 -1.68
CA VAL A 49 7.74 3.16 -0.83
C VAL A 49 7.29 1.90 -0.14
N GLU A 50 7.09 2.01 1.17
CA GLU A 50 6.59 0.95 2.02
C GLU A 50 5.15 1.27 2.44
N ILE A 51 4.28 0.27 2.35
CA ILE A 51 2.89 0.31 2.78
C ILE A 51 2.72 -0.70 3.91
N LYS A 52 1.89 -0.34 4.89
CA LYS A 52 1.40 -1.25 5.92
C LYS A 52 -0.07 -1.00 6.20
N GLY A 53 -0.68 -1.86 6.99
CA GLY A 53 -2.00 -1.68 7.59
C GLY A 53 -3.06 -2.65 7.09
N THR A 54 -4.20 -2.60 7.79
CA THR A 54 -5.38 -3.42 7.51
C THR A 54 -6.60 -2.52 7.31
N MET A 55 -7.36 -2.78 6.25
CA MET A 55 -8.54 -1.98 5.86
C MET A 55 -9.79 -2.82 5.70
N ILE A 56 -10.96 -2.17 5.72
CA ILE A 56 -12.27 -2.81 5.57
C ILE A 56 -13.31 -1.85 4.98
N SER A 57 -14.48 -2.40 4.62
CA SER A 57 -15.76 -1.70 4.43
C SER A 57 -15.85 -0.75 3.23
N GLY A 58 -15.06 -0.95 2.18
CA GLY A 58 -15.24 -0.22 0.92
C GLY A 58 -16.04 -0.99 -0.13
N THR A 59 -16.18 -0.40 -1.31
CA THR A 59 -16.78 -1.08 -2.47
C THR A 59 -15.86 -2.21 -2.95
N GLU A 60 -16.33 -3.46 -2.86
CA GLU A 60 -15.56 -4.68 -3.15
C GLU A 60 -15.62 -5.13 -4.63
N ALA A 61 -15.84 -4.17 -5.54
CA ALA A 61 -15.82 -4.43 -6.97
C ALA A 61 -14.39 -4.29 -7.52
N ASP A 62 -14.06 -5.10 -8.53
CA ASP A 62 -12.80 -4.98 -9.26
C ASP A 62 -12.58 -3.56 -9.79
N ASN A 63 -11.32 -3.15 -9.83
CA ASN A 63 -10.90 -1.82 -10.29
C ASN A 63 -11.40 -0.65 -9.42
N THR A 64 -11.96 -0.92 -8.23
CA THR A 64 -12.31 0.13 -7.26
C THR A 64 -11.04 0.76 -6.69
N VAL A 65 -10.97 2.09 -6.70
CA VAL A 65 -9.89 2.85 -6.08
C VAL A 65 -10.07 2.83 -4.56
N VAL A 66 -9.04 2.41 -3.83
CA VAL A 66 -9.03 2.37 -2.37
C VAL A 66 -8.53 3.69 -1.80
N PHE A 67 -7.43 4.19 -2.34
CA PHE A 67 -6.84 5.48 -2.05
C PHE A 67 -5.94 5.89 -3.22
N THR A 68 -5.44 7.12 -3.20
CA THR A 68 -4.49 7.63 -4.19
C THR A 68 -3.21 8.07 -3.46
N LEU A 69 -2.06 7.61 -3.96
CA LEU A 69 -0.76 8.02 -3.48
C LEU A 69 -0.41 9.42 -4.02
N PRO A 70 0.11 10.32 -3.17
CA PRO A 70 0.59 11.62 -3.59
C PRO A 70 1.83 11.48 -4.49
N GLU A 71 2.13 12.53 -5.25
CA GLU A 71 3.36 12.62 -6.04
C GLU A 71 4.59 12.43 -5.15
N GLY A 72 5.62 11.76 -5.69
CA GLY A 72 6.81 11.36 -4.94
C GLY A 72 6.69 10.03 -4.19
N TYR A 73 5.48 9.48 -4.03
CA TYR A 73 5.22 8.17 -3.44
C TYR A 73 4.57 7.17 -4.42
N ARG A 74 4.35 7.58 -5.66
CA ARG A 74 3.76 6.73 -6.70
C ARG A 74 4.76 5.69 -7.17
N PRO A 75 4.33 4.50 -7.61
CA PRO A 75 5.24 3.50 -8.14
C PRO A 75 5.78 3.91 -9.53
N SER A 76 7.00 3.50 -9.84
CA SER A 76 7.65 3.71 -11.15
C SER A 76 7.00 2.91 -12.28
N SER A 77 6.34 1.81 -11.94
CA SER A 77 5.60 0.95 -12.86
C SER A 77 4.36 0.38 -12.16
N ASN A 78 3.39 -0.12 -12.92
CA ASN A 78 2.24 -0.77 -12.30
C ASN A 78 2.70 -2.05 -11.57
N CYS A 79 2.36 -2.18 -10.30
CA CYS A 79 2.73 -3.33 -9.46
C CYS A 79 1.46 -4.02 -8.96
N SER A 80 1.50 -5.35 -8.85
CA SER A 80 0.39 -6.17 -8.33
C SER A 80 0.89 -7.05 -7.21
N PHE A 81 0.21 -7.03 -6.06
CA PHE A 81 0.58 -7.81 -4.89
C PHE A 81 -0.62 -8.67 -4.47
N PRO A 82 -0.43 -9.98 -4.21
CA PRO A 82 -1.43 -10.76 -3.50
C PRO A 82 -1.57 -10.20 -2.08
N ILE A 83 -2.79 -10.15 -1.55
CA ILE A 83 -3.05 -9.66 -0.20
C ILE A 83 -3.69 -10.74 0.67
N GLY A 84 -3.27 -10.76 1.93
CA GLY A 84 -3.96 -11.52 2.96
C GLY A 84 -5.32 -10.91 3.22
N HIS A 85 -6.27 -11.75 3.63
CA HIS A 85 -7.59 -11.31 4.01
C HIS A 85 -8.13 -12.18 5.14
N VAL A 86 -8.95 -11.59 6.00
CA VAL A 86 -9.59 -12.32 7.11
C VAL A 86 -11.02 -12.66 6.68
N SER A 87 -11.22 -13.75 5.93
CA SER A 87 -12.55 -14.20 5.46
C SER A 87 -12.86 -15.66 5.77
N THR A 88 -14.15 -16.01 5.58
CA THR A 88 -14.63 -17.38 5.42
C THR A 88 -15.67 -17.41 4.29
N PRO A 89 -15.66 -18.38 3.33
CA PRO A 89 -14.64 -19.38 2.98
C PRO A 89 -13.58 -18.90 1.96
N THR A 90 -12.57 -19.73 1.69
CA THR A 90 -11.14 -19.37 1.48
C THR A 90 -10.58 -19.38 0.05
N ASP A 91 -11.38 -19.34 -1.01
CA ASP A 91 -10.86 -19.34 -2.38
C ASP A 91 -10.81 -17.92 -2.96
N SER A 92 -9.82 -17.14 -2.56
CA SER A 92 -9.66 -15.76 -3.04
C SER A 92 -8.26 -15.50 -3.59
N VAL A 93 -8.24 -14.88 -4.77
CA VAL A 93 -7.06 -14.32 -5.44
C VAL A 93 -7.00 -12.80 -5.26
N ALA A 94 -7.43 -12.33 -4.09
CA ALA A 94 -7.43 -10.91 -3.76
C ALA A 94 -6.04 -10.31 -3.98
N GLN A 95 -6.03 -9.22 -4.72
CA GLN A 95 -4.82 -8.49 -5.05
C GLN A 95 -5.09 -7.00 -4.91
N VAL A 96 -4.04 -6.30 -4.47
CA VAL A 96 -3.97 -4.86 -4.56
C VAL A 96 -3.01 -4.50 -5.69
N ARG A 97 -3.42 -3.57 -6.54
CA ARG A 97 -2.61 -3.06 -7.65
C ARG A 97 -2.32 -1.59 -7.43
N PHE A 98 -1.06 -1.25 -7.51
CA PHE A 98 -0.55 0.11 -7.45
C PHE A 98 -0.25 0.54 -8.88
N TYR A 99 -0.93 1.58 -9.36
CA TYR A 99 -0.72 2.13 -10.69
C TYR A 99 0.24 3.32 -10.63
N SER A 100 0.99 3.52 -11.72
CA SER A 100 1.94 4.65 -11.87
C SER A 100 1.28 6.04 -11.81
N ASP A 101 -0.04 6.12 -12.03
CA ASP A 101 -0.84 7.33 -11.80
C ASP A 101 -1.08 7.62 -10.29
N GLY A 102 -0.64 6.72 -9.41
CA GLY A 102 -0.80 6.79 -7.97
C GLY A 102 -2.08 6.14 -7.46
N THR A 103 -2.99 5.71 -8.34
CA THR A 103 -4.22 5.04 -7.89
C THR A 103 -3.91 3.63 -7.38
N VAL A 104 -4.47 3.31 -6.23
CA VAL A 104 -4.37 1.98 -5.63
C VAL A 104 -5.72 1.31 -5.72
N ARG A 105 -5.78 0.16 -6.39
CA ARG A 105 -7.04 -0.50 -6.74
C ARG A 105 -7.05 -1.95 -6.27
N ILE A 106 -8.24 -2.43 -5.96
CA ILE A 106 -8.46 -3.82 -5.55
C ILE A 106 -9.06 -4.66 -6.67
N TYR A 107 -8.79 -5.96 -6.63
CA TYR A 107 -9.38 -6.96 -7.51
C TYR A 107 -9.53 -8.29 -6.79
N GLY A 108 -10.52 -9.08 -7.19
CA GLY A 108 -10.73 -10.43 -6.69
C GLY A 108 -11.46 -10.47 -5.34
N LEU A 109 -12.21 -9.43 -4.98
CA LEU A 109 -12.94 -9.38 -3.70
C LEU A 109 -14.39 -9.86 -3.80
N ALA A 110 -14.95 -10.03 -5.00
CA ALA A 110 -16.37 -10.39 -5.18
C ALA A 110 -16.79 -11.73 -4.54
N ALA A 111 -15.85 -12.63 -4.28
CA ALA A 111 -16.09 -13.92 -3.63
C ALA A 111 -15.94 -13.87 -2.10
N ILE A 112 -15.62 -12.70 -1.53
CA ILE A 112 -15.27 -12.55 -0.13
C ILE A 112 -16.45 -11.92 0.62
N ASN A 113 -16.99 -12.61 1.63
CA ASN A 113 -18.27 -12.22 2.25
C ASN A 113 -18.12 -11.08 3.27
N ILE A 114 -17.03 -11.09 4.04
CA ILE A 114 -16.64 -10.04 5.00
C ILE A 114 -15.15 -10.21 5.19
N ALA A 115 -14.35 -9.23 4.78
CA ALA A 115 -12.92 -9.35 5.09
C ALA A 115 -12.21 -8.02 5.26
N ALA A 116 -11.43 -8.00 6.33
CA ALA A 116 -10.33 -7.07 6.46
C ALA A 116 -9.22 -7.47 5.48
N MET A 117 -8.74 -6.51 4.71
CA MET A 117 -7.65 -6.66 3.74
C MET A 117 -6.34 -6.24 4.39
N VAL A 118 -5.30 -7.08 4.27
CA VAL A 118 -4.00 -6.86 4.89
C VAL A 118 -2.99 -6.42 3.82
N LEU A 119 -2.44 -5.21 3.97
CA LEU A 119 -1.45 -4.60 3.07
C LEU A 119 -0.06 -4.55 3.71
N GLU A 120 0.18 -5.37 4.72
CA GLU A 120 1.42 -5.39 5.50
C GLU A 120 2.65 -5.76 4.66
N GLY A 121 3.69 -4.94 4.79
CA GLY A 121 5.01 -5.20 4.21
C GLY A 121 5.10 -5.05 2.69
N ILE A 122 4.14 -4.39 2.05
CA ILE A 122 4.20 -4.13 0.61
C ILE A 122 5.26 -3.06 0.33
N GLN A 123 6.18 -3.35 -0.57
CA GLN A 123 7.24 -2.43 -0.99
C GLN A 123 7.36 -2.39 -2.52
N PHE A 124 7.52 -1.19 -3.07
CA PHE A 124 7.74 -0.99 -4.51
C PHE A 124 8.66 0.21 -4.78
N TYR A 125 9.32 0.22 -5.93
CA TYR A 125 10.17 1.34 -6.34
C TYR A 125 9.32 2.55 -6.74
N ARG A 126 9.66 3.73 -6.22
CA ARG A 126 8.96 4.97 -6.58
C ARG A 126 9.31 5.47 -7.98
N GLY A 127 8.38 6.17 -8.61
CA GLY A 127 8.50 6.82 -9.92
C GLY A 127 8.63 8.34 -9.83
#